data_AF-A0A519HEN1-F1
#
_entry.id   AF-A0A519HEN1-F1
#
_cell.length_a   1.000
_cell.length_b   1.000
_cell.length_c   1.000
_cell.angle_alpha   90.00
_cell.angle_beta   90.00
_cell.angle_gamma   90.00
#
_symmetry.space_group_name_H-M   'P 1'
#
loop_
_entity.id
_entity.type
_entity.pdbx_description
1 polymer ?
#
loop_
_entity_poly.entity_id
_entity_poly.type
_entity_poly.pdbx_seq_one_letter_code
_entity_poly.pdbx_strand_id
1 'polypeptide(L)'
;MTILRNIEADLSRFRTRVLVVGGVVLFAFGLLAARLVYLQVVRHDDLDEQAEANRTAIVPIVPNRGLILDRNGIVLASNYSA
;
A
#
# COMPACT_ATOMS: atom_id res chain seq x y z
N MET A 1 9.91 49.83 -33.99
CA MET A 1 10.50 48.53 -33.60
C MET A 1 9.48 47.43 -33.84
N THR A 2 9.28 47.03 -35.09
CA THR A 2 8.35 45.94 -35.44
C THR A 2 9.06 44.60 -35.23
N ILE A 3 8.64 43.88 -34.20
CA ILE A 3 9.12 42.53 -33.90
C ILE A 3 8.55 41.61 -34.99
N LEU A 4 9.38 41.13 -35.90
CA LEU A 4 9.02 40.05 -36.83
C LEU A 4 8.87 38.76 -36.00
N ARG A 5 7.68 38.54 -35.47
CA ARG A 5 7.34 37.33 -34.72
C ARG A 5 7.16 36.17 -35.69
N ASN A 6 8.05 35.18 -35.64
CA ASN A 6 7.95 33.99 -36.47
C ASN A 6 6.98 32.98 -35.84
N ILE A 7 5.70 33.09 -36.21
CA ILE A 7 4.60 32.27 -35.69
C ILE A 7 4.83 30.77 -35.95
N GLU A 8 5.45 30.42 -37.06
CA GLU A 8 5.70 29.02 -37.44
C GLU A 8 6.79 28.36 -36.57
N ALA A 9 7.82 29.14 -36.21
CA ALA A 9 8.82 28.73 -35.23
C ALA A 9 8.23 28.58 -33.82
N ASP A 10 7.29 29.45 -33.43
CA ASP A 10 6.60 29.35 -32.14
C ASP A 10 5.70 28.09 -32.06
N LEU A 11 4.94 27.81 -33.12
CA LEU A 11 4.04 26.65 -33.19
C LEU A 11 4.81 25.32 -33.19
N SER A 12 5.90 25.22 -33.95
CA SER A 12 6.72 23.99 -34.00
C SER A 12 7.38 23.69 -32.65
N ARG A 13 7.87 24.71 -31.94
CA ARG A 13 8.40 24.58 -30.57
C ARG A 13 7.32 24.13 -29.59
N PHE A 14 6.12 24.72 -29.69
CA PHE A 14 4.99 24.33 -28.85
C PHE A 14 4.58 22.87 -29.09
N ARG A 15 4.42 22.44 -30.35
CA ARG A 15 4.09 21.06 -30.70
C ARG A 15 5.13 20.06 -30.21
N THR A 16 6.41 20.39 -30.35
CA THR A 16 7.50 19.54 -29.85
C THR A 16 7.42 19.36 -28.34
N ARG A 17 7.18 20.44 -27.58
CA ARG A 17 7.01 20.37 -26.12
C ARG A 17 5.82 19.49 -25.72
N VAL A 18 4.68 19.65 -26.40
CA VAL A 18 3.49 18.83 -26.14
C VAL A 18 3.77 17.35 -26.41
N LEU A 19 4.45 17.02 -27.51
CA LEU A 19 4.81 15.63 -27.81
C LEU A 19 5.80 15.04 -26.81
N VAL A 20 6.81 15.81 -26.39
CA VAL A 20 7.78 15.38 -25.38
C VAL A 20 7.08 15.13 -24.05
N VAL A 21 6.26 16.08 -23.57
CA VAL A 21 5.52 15.92 -22.32
C VAL A 21 4.53 14.76 -22.41
N GLY A 22 3.82 14.62 -23.52
CA GLY A 22 2.92 13.49 -23.75
C GLY A 22 3.65 12.14 -23.72
N GLY A 23 4.83 12.07 -24.33
CA GLY A 23 5.68 10.88 -24.30
C GLY A 23 6.15 10.54 -22.89
N VAL A 24 6.58 11.54 -22.10
CA VAL A 24 6.98 11.34 -20.70
C VAL A 24 5.81 10.83 -19.85
N VAL A 25 4.62 11.40 -20.04
CA VAL A 25 3.41 10.96 -19.32
C VAL A 25 3.07 9.52 -19.68
N LEU A 26 3.05 9.17 -20.98
CA LEU A 26 2.80 7.80 -21.42
C LEU A 26 3.83 6.81 -20.88
N PHE A 27 5.11 7.19 -20.85
CA PHE A 27 6.16 6.37 -20.27
C PHE A 27 5.95 6.14 -18.77
N ALA A 28 5.59 7.18 -18.02
CA ALA A 28 5.30 7.07 -16.59
C ALA A 28 4.11 6.13 -16.32
N PHE A 29 3.03 6.25 -17.08
CA PHE A 29 1.89 5.33 -16.98
C PHE A 29 2.26 3.91 -17.40
N GLY A 30 3.10 3.74 -18.44
CA GLY A 30 3.63 2.45 -18.84
C GLY A 30 4.43 1.76 -17.73
N LEU A 31 5.25 2.53 -16.99
CA LEU A 31 5.99 2.03 -15.84
C LEU A 31 5.06 1.59 -14.70
N LEU A 32 4.02 2.37 -14.42
CA LEU A 32 2.99 1.99 -13.43
C LEU A 32 2.23 0.72 -13.86
N ALA A 33 1.85 0.62 -15.14
CA ALA A 33 1.18 -0.57 -15.67
C ALA A 33 2.09 -1.80 -15.58
N ALA A 34 3.37 -1.69 -15.94
CA ALA A 34 4.34 -2.77 -15.78
C ALA A 34 4.49 -3.18 -14.31
N ARG A 35 4.53 -2.22 -13.38
CA ARG A 35 4.55 -2.51 -11.95
C ARG A 35 3.28 -3.22 -11.47
N LEU A 36 2.11 -2.83 -11.98
CA LEU A 36 0.85 -3.51 -11.69
C LEU A 36 0.87 -4.94 -12.21
N VAL A 37 1.30 -5.19 -13.44
CA VAL A 37 1.44 -6.54 -14.01
C VAL A 37 2.37 -7.39 -13.15
N TYR A 38 3.50 -6.83 -12.70
CA TYR A 38 4.41 -7.55 -11.80
C TYR A 38 3.70 -7.96 -10.49
N LEU A 39 2.97 -7.05 -9.85
CA LEU A 39 2.27 -7.36 -8.60
C LEU A 39 1.11 -8.34 -8.82
N GLN A 40 0.36 -8.19 -9.91
CA GLN A 40 -0.88 -8.92 -10.17
C GLN A 40 -0.67 -10.27 -10.84
N VAL A 41 0.42 -10.47 -11.57
CA VAL A 41 0.69 -11.72 -12.32
C VAL A 41 1.88 -12.45 -11.71
N VAL A 42 3.03 -11.77 -11.54
CA VAL A 42 4.24 -12.44 -11.06
C VAL A 42 4.16 -12.74 -9.56
N ARG A 43 3.59 -11.81 -8.78
CA ARG A 43 3.43 -11.96 -7.32
C ARG A 43 2.02 -12.33 -6.89
N HIS A 44 1.17 -12.79 -7.81
CA HIS A 44 -0.21 -13.13 -7.50
C HIS A 44 -0.30 -14.15 -6.37
N ASP A 45 0.31 -15.31 -6.59
CA ASP A 45 0.22 -16.46 -5.69
C ASP A 45 0.79 -16.13 -4.30
N ASP A 46 1.95 -15.47 -4.24
CA ASP A 46 2.56 -15.04 -2.98
C ASP A 46 1.65 -14.09 -2.17
N LEU A 47 0.96 -13.17 -2.86
CA LEU A 47 0.10 -12.18 -2.21
C LEU A 47 -1.23 -12.79 -1.79
N ASP A 48 -1.74 -13.77 -2.55
CA ASP A 48 -2.94 -14.52 -2.21
C ASP A 48 -2.72 -15.41 -0.99
N GLU A 49 -1.59 -16.11 -0.93
CA GLU A 49 -1.20 -16.90 0.25
C GLU A 49 -1.08 -16.02 1.51
N GLN A 50 -0.46 -14.84 1.38
CA GLN A 50 -0.39 -13.87 2.48
C GLN A 50 -1.76 -13.36 2.90
N ALA A 51 -2.68 -13.15 1.95
CA ALA A 51 -4.05 -12.73 2.25
C ALA A 51 -4.81 -13.82 3.03
N GLU A 52 -4.68 -15.09 2.63
CA GLU A 52 -5.29 -16.21 3.36
C GLU A 52 -4.67 -16.40 4.75
N ALA A 53 -3.36 -16.25 4.90
CA ALA A 53 -2.71 -16.26 6.22
C ALA A 53 -3.26 -15.15 7.13
N ASN A 54 -3.51 -13.95 6.58
CA ASN A 54 -4.11 -12.83 7.33
C ASN A 54 -5.60 -13.05 7.66
N ARG A 55 -6.29 -13.95 6.96
CA ARG A 55 -7.72 -14.22 7.18
C ARG A 55 -7.98 -14.95 8.50
N THR A 56 -7.04 -15.77 8.96
CA THR A 56 -7.19 -16.57 10.18
C THR A 56 -6.13 -16.20 11.20
N ALA A 57 -6.44 -15.20 12.04
CA ALA A 57 -5.61 -14.90 13.20
C ALA A 57 -5.91 -15.90 14.32
N ILE A 58 -4.95 -16.77 14.64
CA ILE A 58 -5.02 -17.62 15.83
C ILE A 58 -4.78 -16.72 17.05
N VAL A 59 -5.86 -16.30 17.70
CA VAL A 59 -5.77 -15.58 18.98
C VAL A 59 -5.76 -16.61 20.11
N PRO A 60 -4.62 -16.85 20.77
CA PRO A 60 -4.59 -17.75 21.91
C PRO A 60 -5.41 -17.14 23.06
N ILE A 61 -6.40 -17.88 23.55
CA ILE A 61 -7.11 -17.52 24.77
C ILE A 61 -6.20 -17.92 25.93
N VAL A 62 -5.58 -16.93 26.59
CA VAL A 62 -4.75 -17.18 27.75
C VAL A 62 -5.65 -17.70 28.87
N PRO A 63 -5.36 -18.88 29.46
CA PRO A 63 -6.17 -19.38 30.55
C PRO A 63 -6.07 -18.44 31.74
N ASN A 64 -7.21 -18.17 32.39
CA ASN A 64 -7.23 -17.32 33.56
C ASN A 64 -6.43 -18.00 34.69
N ARG A 65 -5.54 -17.27 35.37
CA ARG A 65 -4.82 -17.84 36.53
C ARG A 65 -5.83 -18.10 37.65
N GLY A 66 -5.65 -19.23 38.35
CA GLY A 66 -6.49 -19.59 39.49
C GLY A 66 -6.42 -18.56 40.62
N LEU A 67 -7.48 -18.49 41.41
CA LEU A 67 -7.56 -17.63 42.60
C LEU A 67 -6.72 -18.23 43.73
N ILE A 68 -5.97 -17.40 44.44
CA ILE A 68 -5.32 -17.79 45.69
C ILE A 68 -6.25 -17.42 46.84
N LEU A 69 -6.63 -18.42 47.63
CA LEU A 69 -7.58 -18.30 48.75
C LEU A 69 -6.87 -18.57 50.08
N ASP A 70 -7.24 -17.85 51.14
CA ASP A 70 -6.92 -18.26 52.51
C ASP A 70 -7.80 -19.45 52.95
N ARG A 71 -7.44 -20.10 54.05
CA ARG A 71 -8.19 -21.23 54.67
C ARG A 71 -9.67 -20.94 54.94
N ASN A 72 -10.05 -19.67 55.02
CA ASN A 72 -11.42 -19.20 55.26
C ASN A 72 -12.17 -18.87 53.95
N GLY A 73 -11.60 -19.16 52.78
CA GLY A 73 -12.20 -18.88 51.47
C GLY A 73 -12.08 -17.42 51.01
N ILE A 74 -11.26 -16.61 51.67
CA ILE A 74 -11.04 -15.19 51.32
C ILE A 74 -10.01 -15.10 50.20
N VAL A 75 -10.30 -14.35 49.13
CA VAL A 75 -9.40 -14.15 47.99
C VAL A 75 -8.22 -13.25 48.40
N LEU A 76 -7.01 -13.78 48.27
CA LEU A 76 -5.75 -13.07 48.54
C LEU A 76 -5.10 -12.53 47.26
N ALA A 77 -5.30 -13.20 46.12
CA ALA A 77 -4.85 -12.72 44.82
C ALA A 77 -5.82 -13.17 43.72
N SER A 78 -6.19 -12.23 42.85
CA SER A 78 -7.01 -12.47 41.67
C SER A 78 -6.26 -12.11 40.38
N ASN A 79 -6.60 -12.79 39.28
CA ASN A 79 -6.25 -12.37 37.94
C ASN A 79 -7.42 -11.53 37.41
N TYR A 80 -7.27 -10.21 37.47
CA TYR A 80 -8.11 -9.27 36.75
C TYR A 80 -7.17 -8.45 35.87
N SER A 81 -7.25 -8.63 34.56
CA SER A 81 -6.68 -7.67 33.62
C SER A 81 -7.65 -6.51 33.49
N ALA A 82 -7.18 -5.29 33.78
CA ALA A 82 -7.88 -4.07 33.39
C ALA A 82 -7.96 -3.95 31.86
#